data_AF-A0A9P7FUR2-F1
#
_entry.id   AF-A0A9P7FUR2-F1
#
_cell.length_a   1.000
_cell.length_b   1.000
_cell.length_c   1.000
_cell.angle_alpha   90.00
_cell.angle_beta   90.00
_cell.angle_gamma   90.00
#
_symmetry.space_group_name_H-M   'P 1'
#
loop_
_entity.id
_entity.type
_entity.pdbx_description
1 polymer ?
#
loop_
_entity_poly.entity_id
_entity_poly.type
_entity_poly.pdbx_seq_one_letter_code
_entity_poly.pdbx_strand_id
1 'polypeptide(L)'
;MAAAPTYPFAIPSLSKTVPDLPALGDLDTHVSINAGDPIDVAHLKNADLVVRKLISQLNAPEDAGVTADMVERAQVRLHAIREAHAGVAHAPGIMDGITAIRREISIIKEDVRTIKEDVRTIKEDVRTIKDHEPAEPAPIGSVPENFNRDLSTYTGRDIAKLIFFYNLDFGIVQGDDAEKRDIKVLEFLTCH
;
A
#
# COMPACT_ATOMS: atom_id res chain seq x y z
N MET A 1 46.66 -3.10 23.62
CA MET A 1 46.41 -2.84 22.18
C MET A 1 44.91 -2.70 22.00
N ALA A 2 44.42 -1.60 21.42
CA ALA A 2 43.01 -1.50 21.08
C ALA A 2 42.69 -2.58 20.02
N ALA A 3 41.59 -3.31 20.18
CA ALA A 3 41.14 -4.27 19.18
C ALA A 3 40.90 -3.56 17.84
N ALA A 4 41.24 -4.22 16.73
CA ALA A 4 40.97 -3.66 15.40
C ALA A 4 39.46 -3.42 15.24
N PRO A 5 39.05 -2.33 14.57
CA PRO A 5 37.64 -2.07 14.32
C PRO A 5 37.01 -3.19 13.50
N THR A 6 35.81 -3.59 13.90
CA THR A 6 35.03 -4.64 13.23
C THR A 6 33.65 -4.15 12.84
N TYR A 7 33.02 -4.81 11.87
CA TYR A 7 31.64 -4.54 11.49
C TYR A 7 30.69 -4.87 12.66
N PRO A 8 29.84 -3.92 13.10
CA PRO A 8 28.97 -4.13 14.25
C PRO A 8 27.75 -5.01 13.95
N PHE A 9 27.40 -5.18 12.68
CA PHE A 9 26.28 -5.99 12.23
C PHE A 9 26.59 -6.66 10.88
N ALA A 10 25.89 -7.75 10.58
CA ALA A 10 26.00 -8.40 9.28
C ALA A 10 25.33 -7.57 8.17
N ILE A 11 25.97 -7.53 7.01
CA ILE A 11 25.49 -6.85 5.81
C ILE A 11 25.41 -7.91 4.69
N PRO A 12 24.21 -8.31 4.25
CA PRO A 12 24.07 -9.31 3.21
C PRO A 12 24.66 -8.81 1.88
N SER A 13 25.05 -9.76 1.03
CA SER A 13 25.45 -9.46 -0.34
C SER A 13 24.31 -8.89 -1.16
N LEU A 14 24.64 -8.12 -2.20
CA LEU A 14 23.62 -7.52 -3.07
C LEU A 14 22.87 -8.59 -3.85
N SER A 15 23.55 -9.63 -4.36
CA SER A 15 22.91 -10.73 -5.07
C SER A 15 21.91 -11.51 -4.19
N LYS A 16 22.09 -11.49 -2.86
CA LYS A 16 21.15 -12.12 -1.93
C LYS A 16 19.88 -11.29 -1.74
N THR A 17 19.99 -9.96 -1.81
CA THR A 17 18.83 -9.05 -1.68
C THR A 17 18.18 -8.72 -3.02
N VAL A 18 18.89 -8.97 -4.13
CA VAL A 18 18.47 -8.79 -5.52
C VAL A 18 18.84 -10.04 -6.32
N PRO A 19 17.97 -11.08 -6.37
CA PRO A 19 18.28 -12.33 -7.05
C PRO A 19 18.45 -12.18 -8.57
N ASP A 20 17.68 -11.28 -9.18
CA ASP A 20 17.64 -11.06 -10.63
C ASP A 20 18.61 -9.95 -11.09
N LEU A 21 19.70 -9.74 -10.34
CA LEU A 21 20.66 -8.66 -10.63
C LEU A 21 21.41 -8.97 -11.94
N PRO A 22 21.43 -8.06 -12.93
CA PRO A 22 22.21 -8.24 -14.14
C PRO A 22 23.72 -8.19 -13.84
N ALA A 23 24.53 -8.75 -14.73
CA ALA A 23 25.98 -8.76 -14.57
C ALA A 23 26.55 -7.33 -14.56
N LEU A 24 27.35 -7.01 -13.54
CA LEU A 24 27.98 -5.69 -13.35
C LEU A 24 29.47 -5.66 -13.74
N GLY A 25 29.87 -6.49 -14.70
CA GLY A 25 31.27 -6.70 -15.06
C GLY A 25 32.01 -7.46 -13.96
N ASP A 26 33.19 -6.97 -13.57
CA ASP A 26 34.06 -7.61 -12.56
C ASP A 26 33.70 -7.22 -11.11
N LEU A 27 32.62 -6.48 -10.90
CA LEU A 27 32.20 -6.05 -9.56
C LEU A 27 31.58 -7.22 -8.78
N ASP A 28 32.08 -7.44 -7.57
CA ASP A 28 31.58 -8.51 -6.71
C ASP A 28 30.28 -8.09 -6.00
N THR A 29 29.19 -8.77 -6.32
CA THR A 29 27.88 -8.55 -5.70
C THR A 29 27.49 -9.65 -4.72
N HIS A 30 28.32 -10.69 -4.56
CA HIS A 30 28.05 -11.91 -3.80
C HIS A 30 28.68 -11.92 -2.41
N VAL A 31 29.65 -11.04 -2.13
CA VAL A 31 30.26 -10.92 -0.80
C VAL A 31 29.28 -10.38 0.24
N SER A 32 29.03 -11.22 1.26
CA SER A 32 28.37 -10.80 2.50
C SER A 32 29.43 -10.43 3.54
N ILE A 33 29.10 -9.50 4.42
CA ILE A 33 29.95 -9.07 5.53
C ILE A 33 29.28 -9.56 6.81
N ASN A 34 30.03 -10.25 7.68
CA ASN A 34 29.51 -10.72 8.95
C ASN A 34 29.79 -9.72 10.07
N ALA A 35 28.98 -9.77 11.12
CA ALA A 35 29.28 -9.03 12.34
C ALA A 35 30.58 -9.58 12.95
N GLY A 36 31.48 -8.69 13.36
CA GLY A 36 32.80 -9.05 13.89
C GLY A 36 33.91 -9.17 12.83
N ASP A 37 33.59 -9.14 11.54
CA ASP A 37 34.62 -9.08 10.49
C ASP A 37 35.43 -7.78 10.61
N PRO A 38 36.75 -7.78 10.35
CA PRO A 38 37.54 -6.54 10.34
C PRO A 38 37.00 -5.53 9.34
N ILE A 39 37.00 -4.25 9.69
CA ILE A 39 36.63 -3.20 8.74
C ILE A 39 37.64 -3.17 7.58
N ASP A 40 37.11 -3.27 6.36
CA ASP A 40 37.86 -3.23 5.11
C ASP A 40 37.32 -2.15 4.17
N VAL A 41 38.18 -1.22 3.77
CA VAL A 41 37.91 -0.13 2.81
C VAL A 41 37.54 -0.69 1.43
N ALA A 42 37.99 -1.89 1.06
CA ALA A 42 37.62 -2.53 -0.20
C ALA A 42 36.10 -2.78 -0.30
N HIS A 43 35.44 -3.16 0.80
CA HIS A 43 33.98 -3.35 0.83
C HIS A 43 33.24 -2.03 0.49
N LEU A 44 33.70 -0.91 1.04
CA LEU A 44 33.13 0.40 0.79
C LEU A 44 33.35 0.84 -0.66
N LYS A 45 34.58 0.69 -1.18
CA LYS A 45 34.90 1.02 -2.57
C LYS A 45 34.07 0.20 -3.56
N ASN A 46 34.00 -1.12 -3.35
CA ASN A 46 33.21 -2.00 -4.21
C ASN A 46 31.72 -1.64 -4.20
N ALA A 47 31.14 -1.39 -3.01
CA ALA A 47 29.74 -0.99 -2.90
C ALA A 47 29.44 0.36 -3.60
N ASP A 48 30.36 1.33 -3.53
CA ASP A 48 30.22 2.61 -4.23
C ASP A 48 30.24 2.43 -5.75
N LEU A 49 31.16 1.60 -6.26
CA LEU A 49 31.25 1.28 -7.69
C LEU A 49 30.01 0.55 -8.21
N VAL A 50 29.47 -0.40 -7.44
CA VAL A 50 28.23 -1.12 -7.76
C VAL A 50 27.06 -0.14 -7.90
N VAL A 51 26.88 0.77 -6.94
CA VAL A 51 25.81 1.78 -7.02
C VAL A 51 25.97 2.68 -8.24
N ARG A 52 27.18 3.19 -8.50
CA ARG A 52 27.45 4.03 -9.68
C ARG A 52 27.16 3.29 -10.99
N LYS A 53 27.56 2.03 -11.08
CA LYS A 53 27.36 1.20 -12.27
C LYS A 53 25.87 0.97 -12.52
N LEU A 54 25.10 0.63 -11.49
CA LEU A 54 23.65 0.45 -11.58
C LEU A 54 22.94 1.74 -11.99
N ILE A 55 23.31 2.90 -11.42
CA ILE A 55 22.75 4.19 -11.84
C ILE A 55 23.09 4.50 -13.30
N SER A 56 24.31 4.20 -13.74
CA SER A 56 24.73 4.40 -15.12
C SER A 56 23.93 3.52 -16.09
N GLN A 57 23.64 2.27 -15.71
CA GLN A 57 22.85 1.34 -16.51
C GLN A 57 21.36 1.67 -16.51
N LEU A 58 20.82 2.16 -15.38
CA LEU A 58 19.44 2.61 -15.28
C LEU A 58 19.14 3.80 -16.22
N ASN A 59 20.12 4.69 -16.40
CA ASN A 59 20.01 5.85 -17.29
C ASN A 59 20.46 5.56 -18.73
N ALA A 60 20.83 4.32 -19.05
CA ALA A 60 21.26 3.96 -20.39
C ALA A 60 20.05 3.94 -21.36
N PRO A 61 20.25 4.30 -22.64
CA PRO A 61 19.17 4.27 -23.64
C PRO A 61 18.73 2.84 -24.01
N GLU A 62 19.53 1.84 -23.69
CA GLU A 62 19.24 0.42 -23.87
C GLU A 62 18.72 -0.19 -22.57
N ASP A 63 17.75 -1.11 -22.67
CA ASP A 63 17.22 -1.84 -21.52
C ASP A 63 18.29 -2.79 -20.97
N ALA A 64 19.02 -2.31 -19.97
CA ALA A 64 20.05 -3.08 -19.27
C ALA A 64 19.48 -4.08 -18.25
N GLY A 65 18.15 -4.20 -18.13
CA GLY A 65 17.49 -5.02 -17.11
C GLY A 65 17.68 -4.50 -15.68
N VAL A 66 18.25 -3.30 -15.51
CA VAL A 66 18.44 -2.65 -14.21
C VAL A 66 17.20 -1.83 -13.87
N THR A 67 16.59 -2.13 -12.72
CA THR A 67 15.42 -1.39 -12.23
C THR A 67 15.80 -0.39 -11.12
N ALA A 68 14.92 0.57 -10.87
CA ALA A 68 15.11 1.53 -9.77
C ALA A 68 15.20 0.84 -8.39
N ASP A 69 14.47 -0.26 -8.16
CA ASP A 69 14.53 -1.05 -6.92
C ASP A 69 15.91 -1.70 -6.72
N MET A 70 16.59 -2.12 -7.80
CA MET A 70 17.96 -2.64 -7.71
C MET A 70 18.95 -1.56 -7.24
N VAL A 71 18.82 -0.34 -7.78
CA VAL A 71 19.64 0.82 -7.37
C VAL A 71 19.38 1.16 -5.90
N GLU A 72 18.12 1.20 -5.49
CA GLU A 72 17.74 1.49 -4.11
C GLU A 72 18.33 0.46 -3.15
N ARG A 73 18.23 -0.84 -3.45
CA ARG A 73 18.83 -1.91 -2.62
C ARG A 73 20.34 -1.83 -2.55
N ALA A 74 21.00 -1.46 -3.64
CA ALA A 74 22.45 -1.23 -3.66
C ALA A 74 22.83 0.00 -2.81
N GLN A 75 22.06 1.09 -2.87
CA GLN A 75 22.25 2.28 -2.04
C GLN A 75 22.06 1.99 -0.56
N VAL A 76 21.03 1.22 -0.19
CA VAL A 76 20.81 0.76 1.19
C VAL A 76 22.00 -0.05 1.69
N ARG A 77 22.53 -0.96 0.87
CA ARG A 77 23.72 -1.73 1.22
C ARG A 77 24.96 -0.84 1.38
N LEU A 78 25.20 0.10 0.47
CA LEU A 78 26.30 1.07 0.57
C LEU A 78 26.18 1.93 1.82
N HIS A 79 24.97 2.37 2.16
CA HIS A 79 24.72 3.16 3.37
C HIS A 79 25.08 2.37 4.63
N ALA A 80 24.64 1.12 4.74
CA ALA A 80 24.98 0.25 5.87
C ALA A 80 26.50 0.05 6.03
N ILE A 81 27.24 -0.06 4.91
CA ILE A 81 28.71 -0.17 4.94
C ILE A 81 29.34 1.16 5.38
N ARG A 82 28.87 2.30 4.84
CA ARG A 82 29.33 3.63 5.25
C ARG A 82 29.10 3.90 6.73
N GLU A 83 27.94 3.54 7.26
CA GLU A 83 27.62 3.66 8.68
C GLU A 83 28.56 2.84 9.55
N ALA A 84 28.81 1.57 9.18
CA ALA A 84 29.77 0.72 9.87
C ALA A 84 31.17 1.33 9.91
N HIS A 85 31.60 1.94 8.79
CA HIS A 85 32.89 2.65 8.71
C HIS A 85 32.90 3.95 9.52
N ALA A 86 31.80 4.68 9.58
CA ALA A 86 31.67 5.95 10.29
C ALA A 86 31.59 5.78 11.82
N GLY A 87 30.94 4.73 12.33
CA GLY A 87 30.88 4.46 13.77
C GLY A 87 32.21 4.08 14.41
N VAL A 88 33.24 3.81 13.60
CA VAL A 88 34.61 3.67 14.08
C VAL A 88 35.28 5.02 14.33
N ALA A 89 34.78 6.10 13.73
CA ALA A 89 35.28 7.46 13.93
C ALA A 89 34.52 8.24 15.02
N HIS A 90 33.24 7.93 15.28
CA HIS A 90 32.40 8.69 16.20
C HIS A 90 31.63 7.82 17.21
N ALA A 91 31.80 8.20 18.48
CA ALA A 91 31.34 7.64 19.75
C ALA A 91 30.17 6.61 19.77
N PRO A 92 30.24 5.60 20.67
CA PRO A 92 29.32 4.44 20.74
C PRO A 92 27.81 4.77 20.84
N GLY A 93 27.42 5.94 21.37
CA GLY A 93 26.00 6.29 21.50
C GLY A 93 25.24 6.48 20.17
N ILE A 94 25.94 6.80 19.07
CA ILE A 94 25.32 6.90 17.74
C ILE A 94 24.93 5.51 17.22
N MET A 95 25.76 4.49 17.50
CA MET A 95 25.51 3.12 17.06
C MET A 95 24.29 2.48 17.74
N ASP A 96 24.07 2.79 19.02
CA ASP A 96 22.86 2.35 19.74
C ASP A 96 21.60 2.96 19.11
N GLY A 97 21.64 4.25 18.77
CA GLY A 97 20.57 4.95 18.07
C GLY A 97 20.26 4.35 16.70
N ILE A 98 21.29 4.08 15.88
CA ILE A 98 21.14 3.42 14.57
C ILE A 98 20.54 2.01 14.72
N THR A 99 20.95 1.27 15.74
CA THR A 99 20.42 -0.08 16.01
C THR A 99 18.95 -0.04 16.39
N ALA A 100 18.54 0.94 17.21
CA ALA A 100 17.14 1.17 17.55
C ALA A 100 16.31 1.52 16.32
N ILE A 101 16.76 2.49 15.52
CA ILE A 101 16.09 2.91 14.26
C ILE A 101 15.95 1.73 13.30
N ARG A 102 16.97 0.88 13.16
CA ARG A 102 16.90 -0.31 12.29
C ARG A 102 15.83 -1.30 12.75
N ARG A 103 15.67 -1.48 14.06
CA ARG A 103 14.61 -2.32 14.63
C ARG A 103 13.23 -1.72 14.34
N GLU A 104 13.05 -0.42 14.53
CA GLU A 104 11.80 0.27 14.20
C GLU A 104 11.44 0.19 12.71
N ILE A 105 12.41 0.42 11.81
CA ILE A 105 12.22 0.25 10.36
C ILE A 105 11.81 -1.19 10.01
N SER A 106 12.34 -2.19 10.72
CA SER A 106 11.96 -3.59 10.48
C SER A 106 10.52 -3.88 10.88
N ILE A 107 10.05 -3.27 11.98
CA ILE A 107 8.65 -3.34 12.41
C ILE A 107 7.74 -2.64 11.40
N ILE A 108 8.08 -1.41 11.00
CA ILE A 108 7.33 -0.64 9.99
C ILE A 108 7.23 -1.41 8.67
N LYS A 109 8.28 -2.11 8.24
CA LYS A 109 8.25 -2.95 7.04
C LYS A 109 7.25 -4.09 7.14
N GLU A 110 7.09 -4.68 8.31
CA GLU A 110 6.12 -5.74 8.55
C GLU A 110 4.70 -5.17 8.59
N ASP A 111 4.49 -4.04 9.27
CA ASP A 111 3.20 -3.34 9.27
C ASP A 111 2.75 -2.96 7.85
N VAL A 112 3.66 -2.45 7.02
CA VAL A 112 3.39 -2.13 5.60
C VAL A 112 3.04 -3.36 4.77
N ARG A 113 3.60 -4.54 5.08
CA ARG A 113 3.20 -5.81 4.42
C ARG A 113 1.78 -6.19 4.80
N THR A 114 1.44 -6.12 6.08
CA THR A 114 0.08 -6.38 6.58
C THR A 114 -0.93 -5.44 5.92
N ILE A 115 -0.66 -4.13 5.91
CA ILE A 115 -1.52 -3.13 5.26
C ILE A 115 -1.71 -3.44 3.77
N LYS A 116 -0.65 -3.88 3.07
CA LYS A 116 -0.75 -4.24 1.65
C LYS A 116 -1.69 -5.44 1.42
N GLU A 117 -1.71 -6.40 2.34
CA GLU A 117 -2.61 -7.54 2.26
C GLU A 117 -4.06 -7.13 2.58
N ASP A 118 -4.28 -6.33 3.63
CA ASP A 118 -5.60 -5.80 3.95
C ASP A 118 -6.20 -5.01 2.77
N VAL A 119 -5.38 -4.19 2.10
CA VAL A 119 -5.80 -3.43 0.92
C VAL A 119 -6.16 -4.35 -0.27
N ARG A 120 -5.53 -5.52 -0.41
CA ARG A 120 -5.92 -6.50 -1.44
C ARG A 120 -7.28 -7.09 -1.13
N THR A 121 -7.50 -7.53 0.11
CA THR A 121 -8.78 -8.06 0.58
C THR A 121 -9.90 -7.04 0.37
N ILE A 122 -9.70 -5.78 0.79
CA ILE A 122 -10.68 -4.70 0.59
C ILE A 122 -10.98 -4.51 -0.91
N LYS A 123 -9.98 -4.61 -1.78
CA LYS A 123 -10.19 -4.48 -3.23
C LYS A 123 -11.03 -5.62 -3.80
N GLU A 124 -10.88 -6.83 -3.28
CA GLU A 124 -11.72 -7.98 -3.64
C GLU A 124 -13.15 -7.83 -3.13
N ASP A 125 -13.31 -7.38 -1.88
CA ASP A 125 -14.63 -7.08 -1.30
C ASP A 125 -15.37 -6.01 -2.11
N VAL A 126 -14.68 -4.91 -2.47
CA VAL A 126 -15.27 -3.83 -3.28
C VAL A 126 -15.66 -4.31 -4.68
N ARG A 127 -14.88 -5.20 -5.31
CA ARG A 127 -15.26 -5.82 -6.58
C ARG A 127 -16.52 -6.66 -6.43
N THR A 128 -16.56 -7.48 -5.37
CA THR A 128 -17.72 -8.32 -5.07
C THR A 128 -18.97 -7.47 -4.87
N ILE A 129 -18.89 -6.38 -4.10
CA ILE A 129 -20.01 -5.44 -3.91
C ILE A 129 -20.46 -4.87 -5.26
N LYS A 130 -19.51 -4.44 -6.10
CA LYS A 130 -19.82 -3.87 -7.41
C LYS A 130 -20.47 -4.88 -8.37
N ASP A 131 -20.13 -6.16 -8.26
CA ASP A 131 -20.75 -7.23 -9.05
C ASP A 131 -22.18 -7.56 -8.55
N HIS A 132 -22.50 -7.25 -7.29
CA HIS A 132 -23.84 -7.43 -6.71
C HIS A 132 -24.71 -6.17 -6.86
N GLU A 133 -24.13 -4.99 -7.08
CA GLU A 133 -24.89 -3.82 -7.48
C GLU A 133 -25.34 -3.97 -8.93
N PRO A 134 -26.62 -3.72 -9.25
CA PRO A 134 -27.08 -3.75 -10.63
C PRO A 134 -26.30 -2.73 -11.45
N ALA A 135 -25.76 -3.19 -12.60
CA ALA A 135 -24.88 -2.40 -13.47
C ALA A 135 -25.51 -1.09 -13.97
N GLU A 136 -26.84 -0.99 -13.95
CA GLU A 136 -27.59 0.23 -14.17
C GLU A 136 -28.67 0.37 -13.08
N PRO A 137 -28.85 1.58 -12.51
CA PRO A 137 -29.99 1.83 -11.64
C PRO A 137 -31.28 1.57 -12.43
N ALA A 138 -32.22 0.85 -11.83
CA ALA A 138 -33.46 0.49 -12.50
C ALA A 138 -34.17 1.77 -12.99
N PRO A 139 -34.82 1.75 -14.17
CA PRO A 139 -35.48 2.92 -14.72
C PRO A 139 -36.44 3.57 -13.71
N ILE A 140 -36.49 4.91 -13.66
CA ILE A 140 -37.44 5.63 -12.81
C ILE A 140 -38.86 5.13 -13.12
N GLY A 141 -39.59 4.69 -12.09
CA GLY A 141 -40.92 4.08 -12.22
C GLY A 141 -40.93 2.55 -12.40
N SER A 142 -39.77 1.90 -12.41
CA SER A 142 -39.68 0.44 -12.35
C SER A 142 -40.08 -0.08 -10.96
N VAL A 143 -40.68 -1.27 -10.94
CA VAL A 143 -41.06 -1.95 -9.69
C VAL A 143 -39.83 -2.72 -9.18
N PRO A 144 -39.39 -2.53 -7.93
CA PRO A 144 -38.25 -3.26 -7.36
C PRO A 144 -38.43 -4.78 -7.50
N GLU A 145 -37.34 -5.51 -7.75
CA GLU A 145 -37.37 -6.97 -8.00
C GLU A 145 -38.08 -7.77 -6.90
N ASN A 146 -38.02 -7.30 -5.64
CA ASN A 146 -38.62 -7.95 -4.48
C ASN A 146 -39.98 -7.35 -4.07
N PHE A 147 -40.56 -6.46 -4.85
CA PHE A 147 -41.86 -5.87 -4.54
C PHE A 147 -43.01 -6.78 -5.03
N ASN A 148 -43.81 -7.29 -4.08
CA ASN A 148 -44.98 -8.06 -4.43
C ASN A 148 -46.12 -7.14 -4.89
N ARG A 149 -46.54 -7.27 -6.15
CA ARG A 149 -47.62 -6.48 -6.74
C ARG A 149 -49.01 -6.91 -6.27
N ASP A 150 -49.13 -8.10 -5.72
CA ASP A 150 -50.39 -8.59 -5.15
C ASP A 150 -50.61 -7.98 -3.76
N LEU A 151 -51.28 -6.82 -3.74
CA LEU A 151 -51.63 -6.10 -2.52
C LEU A 151 -52.53 -6.93 -1.58
N SER A 152 -53.21 -7.98 -2.08
CA SER A 152 -54.03 -8.86 -1.23
C SER A 152 -53.20 -9.69 -0.24
N THR A 153 -51.90 -9.86 -0.51
CA THR A 153 -50.95 -10.54 0.38
C THR A 153 -50.48 -9.67 1.55
N TYR A 154 -50.73 -8.36 1.51
CA TYR A 154 -50.31 -7.42 2.54
C TYR A 154 -51.40 -7.25 3.59
N THR A 155 -51.02 -7.23 4.86
CA THR A 155 -51.98 -6.86 5.91
C THR A 155 -52.24 -5.35 5.88
N GLY A 156 -53.36 -4.90 6.46
CA GLY A 156 -53.63 -3.47 6.61
C GLY A 156 -52.51 -2.72 7.35
N ARG A 157 -51.77 -3.38 8.25
CA ARG A 157 -50.59 -2.81 8.92
C ARG A 157 -49.42 -2.64 7.97
N ASP A 158 -49.20 -3.57 7.05
CA ASP A 158 -48.10 -3.50 6.08
C ASP A 158 -48.37 -2.40 5.05
N ILE A 159 -49.62 -2.29 4.59
CA ILE A 159 -50.07 -1.19 3.72
C ILE A 159 -49.91 0.16 4.44
N ALA A 160 -50.32 0.26 5.70
CA ALA A 160 -50.18 1.50 6.47
C ALA A 160 -48.71 1.89 6.69
N LYS A 161 -47.82 0.93 6.95
CA LYS A 161 -46.37 1.17 7.04
C LYS A 161 -45.79 1.66 5.73
N LEU A 162 -46.22 1.09 4.60
CA LEU A 162 -45.78 1.49 3.26
C LEU A 162 -46.19 2.95 3.00
N ILE A 163 -47.46 3.28 3.23
CA ILE A 163 -47.99 4.65 3.09
C ILE A 163 -47.25 5.61 4.01
N PHE A 164 -47.02 5.24 5.27
CA PHE A 164 -46.34 6.09 6.24
C PHE A 164 -44.88 6.35 5.86
N PHE A 165 -44.15 5.32 5.44
CA PHE A 165 -42.77 5.42 4.95
C PHE A 165 -42.66 6.41 3.78
N TYR A 166 -43.47 6.22 2.73
CA TYR A 166 -43.45 7.11 1.57
C TYR A 166 -43.95 8.53 1.88
N ASN A 167 -44.95 8.69 2.74
CA ASN A 167 -45.42 10.02 3.14
C ASN A 167 -44.37 10.78 3.97
N LEU A 168 -43.54 10.07 4.75
CA LEU A 168 -42.44 10.69 5.51
C LEU A 168 -41.33 11.17 4.58
N ASP A 169 -40.93 10.35 3.60
CA ASP A 169 -39.88 10.72 2.65
C ASP A 169 -40.31 11.85 1.71
N PHE A 170 -41.57 11.84 1.24
CA PHE A 170 -42.12 12.91 0.40
C PHE A 170 -42.62 14.13 1.20
N GLY A 171 -42.71 14.05 2.53
CA GLY A 171 -43.27 15.11 3.37
C GLY A 171 -44.76 15.39 3.14
N ILE A 172 -45.54 14.39 2.73
CA ILE A 172 -46.99 14.51 2.52
C ILE A 172 -47.70 14.54 3.88
N VAL A 173 -48.47 15.61 4.14
CA VAL A 173 -49.18 15.80 5.40
C VAL A 173 -50.69 15.80 5.20
N GLN A 174 -51.41 15.55 6.29
CA GLN A 174 -52.87 15.60 6.30
C GLN A 174 -53.34 17.03 5.95
N GLY A 175 -54.14 17.16 4.89
CA GLY A 175 -54.60 18.46 4.37
C GLY A 175 -53.99 18.85 3.02
N ASP A 176 -52.96 18.12 2.55
CA ASP A 176 -52.47 18.29 1.18
C ASP A 176 -53.52 17.82 0.18
N ASP A 177 -53.89 18.71 -0.73
CA ASP A 177 -54.64 18.40 -1.95
C ASP A 177 -53.74 17.65 -2.97
N ALA A 178 -54.35 17.13 -4.04
CA ALA A 178 -53.63 16.33 -5.02
C ALA A 178 -52.46 17.09 -5.67
N GLU A 179 -52.67 18.37 -6.00
CA GLU A 179 -51.65 19.21 -6.63
C GLU A 179 -50.42 19.42 -5.73
N LYS A 180 -50.62 19.67 -4.43
CA LYS A 180 -49.52 19.76 -3.47
C LYS A 180 -48.75 18.45 -3.31
N ARG A 181 -49.41 17.31 -3.37
CA ARG A 181 -48.75 15.99 -3.29
C ARG A 181 -47.91 15.73 -4.53
N ASP A 182 -48.43 16.05 -5.71
CA ASP A 182 -47.69 15.91 -6.97
C ASP A 182 -46.42 16.76 -6.98
N ILE A 183 -46.51 18.01 -6.50
CA ILE A 183 -45.36 18.92 -6.36
C ILE A 183 -44.31 18.33 -5.42
N LYS A 184 -44.70 17.83 -4.24
CA LYS A 184 -43.76 17.25 -3.26
C LYS A 184 -43.04 16.01 -3.79
N VAL A 185 -43.75 15.17 -4.54
CA VAL A 185 -43.15 14.00 -5.21
C VAL A 185 -42.18 14.45 -6.30
N LEU A 186 -42.54 15.46 -7.10
CA LEU A 186 -41.67 16.04 -8.13
C LEU A 186 -40.40 16.67 -7.55
N GLU A 187 -40.50 17.43 -6.45
CA GLU A 187 -39.36 18.03 -5.75
C GLU A 187 -38.39 16.97 -5.24
N PHE A 188 -38.92 15.88 -4.66
CA PHE A 188 -38.11 14.76 -4.21
C PHE A 188 -37.34 14.09 -5.37
N LEU A 189 -38.03 13.82 -6.49
CA LEU A 189 -37.43 13.15 -7.65
C LEU A 189 -36.40 14.00 -8.41
N THR A 190 -36.34 15.31 -8.17
CA THR A 190 -35.46 16.25 -8.89
C THR A 190 -34.29 16.77 -8.05
N CYS A 191 -34.21 16.44 -6.76
CA CYS A 191 -33.19 16.90 -5.82
C CYS A 191 -31.96 15.97 -5.65
N HIS A 192 -31.79 14.94 -6.49
CA HIS A 192 -30.65 14.01 -6.43
C HIS A 192 -29.88 13.90 -7.74
#